data_AF-A0A0G0HU74-F1
#
_entry.id   AF-A0A0G0HU74-F1
#
_cell.length_a   1.000
_cell.length_b   1.000
_cell.length_c   1.000
_cell.angle_alpha   90.00
_cell.angle_beta   90.00
_cell.angle_gamma   90.00
#
_symmetry.space_group_name_H-M   'P 1'
#
loop_
_entity.id
_entity.type
_entity.pdbx_description
1 polymer ?
#
loop_
_entity_poly.entity_id
_entity_poly.type
_entity_poly.pdbx_seq_one_letter_code
_entity_poly.pdbx_strand_id
1 'polypeptide(L)'
;MKKTAHTSKSKTLSVSSPKGMRDLMNEEYYSFQGFFEKAQEIAVYYGFKPIETPMLENEEIFTLGIGEGTDIIEKEMYTLKTKGYALILNMECKICLNQ
;
A
#
# COMPACT_ATOMS: atom_id res chain seq x y z
N MET A 1 -17.38 38.78 40.61
CA MET A 1 -16.46 38.21 39.61
C MET A 1 -16.50 36.69 39.74
N LYS A 2 -17.26 36.00 38.87
CA LYS A 2 -17.40 34.52 38.89
C LYS A 2 -16.25 33.92 38.08
N LYS A 3 -15.36 33.17 38.73
CA LYS A 3 -14.30 32.39 38.06
C LYS A 3 -14.94 31.16 37.43
N THR A 4 -15.01 31.13 36.09
CA THR A 4 -15.43 29.95 35.33
C THR A 4 -14.23 29.00 35.20
N ALA A 5 -14.32 27.84 35.84
CA ALA A 5 -13.36 26.76 35.73
C ALA A 5 -13.38 26.19 34.30
N HIS A 6 -12.27 26.30 33.59
CA HIS A 6 -12.07 25.59 32.33
C HIS A 6 -11.72 24.13 32.63
N THR A 7 -12.72 23.26 32.59
CA THR A 7 -12.52 21.81 32.62
C THR A 7 -11.93 21.37 31.29
N SER A 8 -10.62 21.18 31.23
CA SER A 8 -9.93 20.60 30.07
C SER A 8 -10.31 19.12 29.94
N LYS A 9 -11.30 18.80 29.11
CA LYS A 9 -11.61 17.41 28.75
C LYS A 9 -10.42 16.81 27.98
N SER A 10 -9.79 15.78 28.53
CA SER A 10 -8.82 14.95 27.81
C SER A 10 -9.56 14.17 26.72
N LYS A 11 -9.21 14.43 25.47
CA LYS A 11 -9.77 13.73 24.31
C LYS A 11 -9.02 12.40 24.19
N THR A 12 -9.64 11.30 24.59
CA THR A 12 -9.14 9.95 24.26
C THR A 12 -9.22 9.79 22.74
N LEU A 13 -8.09 9.87 22.05
CA LEU A 13 -8.02 9.60 20.63
C LEU A 13 -8.11 8.09 20.41
N SER A 14 -9.26 7.61 19.92
CA SER A 14 -9.38 6.26 19.38
C SER A 14 -8.53 6.15 18.12
N VAL A 15 -7.58 5.23 18.11
CA VAL A 15 -6.79 4.92 16.90
C VAL A 15 -7.71 4.20 15.91
N SER A 16 -7.76 4.69 14.67
CA SER A 16 -8.55 4.10 13.59
C SER A 16 -7.68 3.92 12.35
N SER A 17 -8.01 2.93 11.51
CA SER A 17 -7.30 2.67 10.26
C SER A 17 -7.31 3.90 9.34
N PRO A 18 -6.22 4.15 8.57
CA PRO A 18 -6.18 5.24 7.62
C PRO A 18 -7.31 5.15 6.59
N LYS A 19 -7.83 6.30 6.15
CA LYS A 19 -8.88 6.35 5.14
C LYS A 19 -8.39 5.69 3.84
N GLY A 20 -9.16 4.73 3.32
CA GLY A 20 -8.81 3.98 2.11
C GLY A 20 -8.03 2.69 2.37
N MET A 21 -7.59 2.43 3.62
CA MET A 21 -6.93 1.19 4.02
C MET A 21 -7.89 0.39 4.91
N ARG A 22 -8.64 -0.52 4.29
CA ARG A 22 -9.61 -1.36 5.00
C ARG A 22 -8.95 -2.68 5.42
N ASP A 23 -9.29 -3.13 6.62
CA ASP A 23 -8.86 -4.44 7.11
C ASP A 23 -9.76 -5.54 6.53
N LEU A 24 -9.17 -6.64 6.07
CA LEU A 24 -9.90 -7.84 5.63
C LEU A 24 -10.00 -8.81 6.81
N MET A 25 -11.22 -9.22 7.17
CA MET A 25 -11.46 -10.09 8.34
C MET A 25 -12.50 -11.17 8.08
N ASN A 26 -12.45 -12.25 8.87
CA ASN A 26 -13.45 -13.32 8.91
C ASN A 26 -13.74 -13.93 7.52
N GLU A 27 -15.02 -14.08 7.16
CA GLU A 27 -15.47 -14.68 5.90
C GLU A 27 -14.93 -13.96 4.67
N GLU A 28 -14.73 -12.64 4.76
CA GLU A 28 -14.18 -11.87 3.66
C GLU A 28 -12.72 -12.24 3.39
N TYR A 29 -11.92 -12.41 4.44
CA TYR A 29 -10.54 -12.87 4.32
C TYR A 29 -10.48 -14.23 3.61
N TYR A 30 -11.30 -15.20 4.04
CA TYR A 30 -11.33 -16.53 3.42
C TYR A 30 -11.82 -16.50 1.97
N SER A 31 -12.73 -15.60 1.63
CA SER A 31 -13.20 -15.40 0.26
C SER A 31 -12.08 -14.90 -0.65
N PHE A 32 -11.31 -13.90 -0.20
CA PHE A 32 -10.14 -13.41 -0.93
C PHE A 32 -9.04 -14.46 -1.03
N GLN A 33 -8.77 -15.20 0.06
CA GLN A 33 -7.79 -16.27 0.05
C GLN A 33 -8.13 -17.34 -1.00
N GLY A 34 -9.39 -17.81 -1.03
CA GLY A 34 -9.83 -18.80 -2.02
C GLY A 34 -9.72 -18.28 -3.46
N PHE A 35 -9.97 -16.99 -3.68
CA PHE A 35 -9.75 -16.36 -4.99
C PHE A 35 -8.28 -16.40 -5.42
N PHE A 36 -7.35 -16.00 -4.54
CA PHE A 36 -5.92 -16.03 -4.83
C PHE A 36 -5.39 -17.45 -5.06
N GLU A 37 -5.86 -18.43 -4.28
CA GLU A 37 -5.50 -19.84 -4.47
C GLU A 37 -5.90 -20.33 -5.87
N LYS A 38 -7.12 -20.02 -6.33
CA LYS A 38 -7.57 -20.40 -7.68
C LYS A 38 -6.81 -19.67 -8.78
N ALA A 39 -6.52 -18.39 -8.62
CA ALA A 39 -5.70 -17.64 -9.57
C ALA A 39 -4.28 -18.24 -9.68
N GLN A 40 -3.68 -18.61 -8.54
CA GLN A 40 -2.37 -19.24 -8.48
C GLN A 40 -2.37 -20.63 -9.13
N GLU A 41 -3.39 -21.46 -8.87
CA GLU A 41 -3.53 -22.78 -9.52
C GLU A 41 -3.51 -22.64 -11.05
N ILE A 42 -4.26 -21.68 -11.59
CA ILE A 42 -4.30 -21.41 -13.04
C ILE A 42 -2.94 -20.92 -13.55
N ALA A 43 -2.30 -19.98 -12.87
CA ALA A 43 -1.00 -19.46 -13.28
C ALA A 43 0.06 -20.57 -13.33
N VAL A 44 0.13 -21.43 -12.31
CA VAL A 44 1.04 -22.57 -12.27
C VAL A 44 0.73 -23.58 -13.36
N TYR A 45 -0.55 -23.83 -13.66
CA TYR A 45 -0.95 -24.72 -14.75
C TYR A 45 -0.39 -24.30 -16.10
N TYR A 46 -0.34 -23.00 -16.39
CA TYR A 46 0.27 -22.44 -17.60
C TYR A 46 1.80 -22.27 -17.51
N GLY A 47 2.44 -22.72 -16.43
CA GLY A 47 3.90 -22.69 -16.27
C GLY A 47 4.46 -21.37 -15.76
N PHE A 48 3.62 -20.43 -15.32
CA PHE A 48 4.09 -19.23 -14.65
C PHE A 48 4.66 -19.59 -13.28
N LYS A 49 5.78 -18.95 -12.93
CA LYS A 49 6.41 -19.09 -11.61
C LYS A 49 6.00 -17.93 -10.71
N PRO A 50 5.75 -18.18 -9.42
CA PRO A 50 5.48 -17.10 -8.47
C PRO A 50 6.72 -16.20 -8.34
N ILE A 51 6.48 -14.90 -8.24
CA ILE A 51 7.47 -13.89 -7.86
C ILE A 51 6.87 -13.04 -6.74
N GLU A 52 7.71 -12.65 -5.79
CA GLU A 52 7.35 -11.67 -4.77
C GLU A 52 8.34 -10.51 -4.88
N THR A 53 7.83 -9.31 -5.11
CA THR A 53 8.64 -8.10 -5.21
C THR A 53 8.64 -7.36 -3.88
N PRO A 54 9.71 -6.61 -3.55
CA PRO A 54 9.73 -5.73 -2.40
C PRO A 54 8.54 -4.75 -2.36
N MET A 55 8.04 -4.48 -1.15
CA MET A 55 6.96 -3.50 -0.91
C MET A 55 7.45 -2.05 -1.08
N LEU A 56 8.76 -1.82 -0.96
CA LEU A 56 9.39 -0.53 -1.12
C LEU A 56 10.48 -0.65 -2.19
N GLU A 57 10.44 0.25 -3.16
CA GLU A 57 11.37 0.30 -4.29
C GLU A 57 11.99 1.69 -4.39
N ASN A 58 13.13 1.83 -5.06
CA ASN A 58 13.75 3.14 -5.27
C ASN A 58 12.87 4.03 -6.16
N GLU A 59 12.80 5.33 -5.85
CA GLU A 59 12.03 6.30 -6.63
C GLU A 59 12.35 6.28 -8.13
N GLU A 60 13.63 6.09 -8.48
CA GLU A 60 14.13 6.02 -9.86
C GLU A 60 13.44 4.91 -10.69
N ILE A 61 12.99 3.82 -10.06
CA ILE A 61 12.31 2.70 -10.74
C ILE A 61 10.94 3.11 -11.29
N PHE A 62 10.30 4.14 -10.70
CA PHE A 62 8.99 4.62 -11.12
C PHE A 62 9.10 5.79 -12.09
N THR A 63 10.03 6.73 -11.85
CA THR A 63 10.24 7.86 -12.76
C THR A 63 10.68 7.40 -14.14
N LEU A 64 11.52 6.35 -14.23
CA LEU A 64 11.95 5.76 -15.51
C LEU A 64 10.87 4.90 -16.18
N GLY A 65 10.00 4.24 -15.40
CA GLY A 65 9.03 3.27 -15.93
C GLY A 65 7.71 3.88 -16.40
N ILE A 66 7.18 4.84 -15.65
CA ILE A 66 5.86 5.46 -15.90
C ILE A 66 6.00 6.74 -16.74
N GLY A 67 7.16 7.41 -16.65
CA GLY A 67 7.43 8.69 -17.29
C GLY A 67 7.11 9.87 -16.37
N GLU A 68 8.01 10.85 -16.36
CA GLU A 68 7.89 12.07 -15.53
C GLU A 68 6.63 12.88 -15.89
N GLY A 69 5.97 13.46 -14.88
CA GLY A 69 4.84 14.38 -15.05
C GLY A 69 3.47 13.72 -15.26
N THR A 70 3.34 12.42 -14.95
CA THR A 70 2.02 11.77 -14.90
C THR A 70 1.31 12.07 -13.59
N ASP A 71 -0.03 12.16 -13.63
CA ASP A 71 -0.86 12.40 -12.43
C ASP A 71 -0.60 11.35 -11.33
N ILE A 72 -0.24 10.13 -11.71
CA ILE A 72 0.13 9.04 -10.81
C ILE A 72 1.34 9.43 -9.95
N ILE A 73 2.41 9.92 -10.58
CA ILE A 73 3.64 10.31 -9.90
C ILE A 73 3.39 11.47 -8.93
N GLU A 74 2.59 12.44 -9.35
CA GLU A 74 2.39 13.66 -8.58
C GLU A 74 1.40 13.52 -7.43
N LYS A 75 0.36 12.68 -7.58
CA LYS A 75 -0.80 12.68 -6.68
C LYS A 75 -1.06 11.35 -5.99
N GLU A 76 -0.53 10.24 -6.50
CA GLU A 76 -0.93 8.90 -6.05
C GLU A 76 0.22 8.10 -5.40
N MET A 77 1.49 8.48 -5.61
CA MET A 77 2.64 7.77 -5.03
C MET A 77 2.91 8.16 -3.57
N TYR A 78 3.10 7.14 -2.72
CA TYR A 78 3.53 7.33 -1.34
C TYR A 78 5.06 7.22 -1.23
N THR A 79 5.72 8.34 -0.93
CA THR A 79 7.18 8.41 -0.77
C THR A 79 7.59 8.36 0.69
N LEU A 80 8.47 7.41 1.03
CA LEU A 80 9.17 7.32 2.29
C LEU A 80 10.57 7.94 2.15
N LYS A 81 10.78 9.11 2.76
CA LYS A 81 12.09 9.78 2.79
C LYS A 81 12.94 9.22 3.91
N THR A 82 14.12 8.70 3.56
CA THR A 82 15.10 8.20 4.53
C THR A 82 16.37 9.07 4.50
N LYS A 83 17.40 8.69 5.26
CA LYS A 83 18.68 9.41 5.30
C LYS A 83 19.49 9.16 4.02
N GLY A 84 19.18 9.93 2.98
CA GLY A 84 19.94 9.98 1.73
C GLY A 84 19.28 9.31 0.52
N TYR A 85 18.13 8.64 0.70
CA TYR A 85 17.39 8.03 -0.40
C TYR A 85 15.87 8.11 -0.17
N ALA A 86 15.12 8.10 -1.27
CA ALA A 86 13.67 8.07 -1.29
C ALA A 86 13.18 6.71 -1.78
N LEU A 87 12.28 6.09 -1.00
CA LEU A 87 11.62 4.84 -1.37
C LEU A 87 10.15 5.12 -1.69
N ILE A 88 9.60 4.41 -2.65
CA ILE A 88 8.20 4.49 -3.04
C ILE A 88 7.50 3.18 -2.65
N LEU A 89 6.31 3.30 -2.06
CA LEU A 89 5.43 2.17 -1.81
C LEU A 89 4.96 1.59 -3.14
N ASN A 90 5.15 0.29 -3.32
CA ASN A 90 4.84 -0.38 -4.57
C ASN A 90 3.31 -0.40 -4.79
N MET A 91 2.83 0.47 -5.68
CA MET A 91 1.39 0.66 -5.97
C MET A 91 0.87 -0.33 -7.02
N GLU A 92 1.77 -0.99 -7.75
CA GLU A 92 1.43 -1.94 -8.80
C GLU A 92 2.27 -3.21 -8.69
N CYS A 93 1.68 -4.34 -9.07
CA CYS A 93 2.45 -5.55 -9.33
C CYS A 93 3.14 -5.35 -10.68
N LYS A 94 4.41 -4.90 -10.68
CA LYS A 94 5.22 -4.99 -11.91
C LYS A 94 5.31 -6.46 -12.30
N ILE A 95 4.61 -6.82 -13.37
CA ILE A 95 4.73 -8.11 -14.05
C ILE A 95 6.22 -8.35 -14.31
N CYS A 96 6.64 -9.59 -14.06
CA CYS A 96 7.94 -10.18 -14.38
C CYS A 96 8.51 -9.63 -15.70
N LEU A 97 9.30 -8.55 -15.64
CA LEU A 97 10.21 -8.19 -16.71
C LEU A 97 11.52 -8.92 -16.40
N ASN A 98 11.74 -9.98 -17.17
CA ASN A 98 12.92 -10.87 -17.22
C ASN A 98 12.84 -12.17 -16.41
N GLN A 99 11.85 -13.03 -16.71
CA GLN A 99 12.07 -14.47 -16.75
C GLN A 99 11.34 -15.11 -17.93
#